data_AF-A0A9D7Z421-F1
#
_entry.id   AF-A0A9D7Z421-F1
#
_cell.length_a   1.000
_cell.length_b   1.000
_cell.length_c   1.000
_cell.angle_alpha   90.00
_cell.angle_beta   90.00
_cell.angle_gamma   90.00
#
_symmetry.space_group_name_H-M   'P 1'
#
loop_
_entity.id
_entity.type
_entity.pdbx_description
1 polymer ?
#
loop_
_entity_poly.entity_id
_entity_poly.type
_entity_poly.pdbx_seq_one_letter_code
_entity_poly.pdbx_strand_id
1 'polypeptide(L)'
;MKIKQIHAHFLISIGDYSNERIGFTVELEEDETVEDVVSDLRDKAIKVVGAKADTLYNQRSQLQSQCWELEKKLTKLRTEWDATAEFLRAQGIKTDAPPMPQFNNLLAAVKVEEQSVSEAEIVDGF
;
A
#
# COMPACT_ATOMS: atom_id res chain seq x y z
N MET A 1 -17.71 43.44 -22.96
CA MET A 1 -17.49 42.33 -22.01
C MET A 1 -16.42 42.76 -21.02
N LYS A 2 -16.72 42.85 -19.72
CA LYS A 2 -15.72 43.14 -18.68
C LYS A 2 -15.33 41.81 -18.07
N ILE A 3 -14.16 41.29 -18.42
CA ILE A 3 -13.62 40.07 -17.81
C ILE A 3 -13.39 40.39 -16.33
N LYS A 4 -14.03 39.63 -15.43
CA LYS A 4 -13.80 39.70 -13.99
C LYS A 4 -12.87 38.54 -13.64
N GLN A 5 -11.73 38.83 -13.01
CA GLN A 5 -10.79 37.79 -12.57
C GLN A 5 -10.81 37.69 -11.06
N ILE A 6 -10.79 36.44 -10.57
CA ILE A 6 -10.68 36.12 -9.15
C ILE A 6 -9.28 35.57 -8.90
N HIS A 7 -8.59 36.19 -7.95
CA HIS A 7 -7.31 35.71 -7.42
C HIS A 7 -7.53 35.15 -6.02
N ALA A 8 -7.48 33.83 -5.87
CA ALA A 8 -7.63 33.16 -4.59
C ALA A 8 -6.27 32.66 -4.10
N HIS A 9 -5.97 32.88 -2.82
CA HIS A 9 -4.77 32.37 -2.17
C HIS A 9 -5.16 31.54 -0.96
N PHE A 10 -4.70 30.30 -0.91
CA PHE A 10 -4.93 29.39 0.19
C PHE A 10 -3.62 29.14 0.93
N LEU A 11 -3.68 29.25 2.26
CA LEU A 11 -2.54 28.97 3.13
C LEU A 11 -2.64 27.52 3.59
N ILE A 12 -1.57 26.76 3.39
CA ILE A 12 -1.51 25.33 3.65
C ILE A 12 -0.40 25.10 4.66
N SER A 13 -0.75 24.41 5.75
CA SER A 13 0.24 23.95 6.71
C SER A 13 0.88 22.67 6.21
N ILE A 14 2.22 22.67 6.10
CA ILE A 14 2.98 21.50 5.66
C ILE A 14 3.46 20.60 6.82
N GLY A 15 3.04 20.90 8.05
CA GLY A 15 3.25 20.00 9.20
C GLY A 15 4.54 20.23 10.01
N ASP A 16 5.18 21.39 9.89
CA ASP A 16 6.37 21.76 10.68
C ASP A 16 6.40 23.26 11.02
N TYR A 17 5.24 23.82 11.41
CA TYR A 17 5.03 25.27 11.61
C TYR A 17 5.32 26.16 10.39
N SER A 18 5.78 25.58 9.29
CA SER A 18 5.93 26.21 8.00
C SER A 18 4.60 26.15 7.25
N ASN A 19 4.32 27.24 6.52
CA ASN A 19 3.13 27.39 5.73
C ASN A 19 3.53 27.70 4.29
N GLU A 20 2.92 26.99 3.35
CA GLU A 20 3.01 27.30 1.93
C GLU A 20 1.73 27.97 1.45
N ARG A 21 1.84 28.75 0.37
CA ARG A 21 0.71 29.43 -0.25
C ARG A 21 0.51 28.89 -1.64
N ILE A 22 -0.70 28.42 -1.92
CA ILE A 22 -1.13 28.08 -3.27
C ILE A 22 -2.08 29.16 -3.77
N GLY A 23 -1.76 29.72 -4.94
CA GLY A 23 -2.55 30.74 -5.62
C GLY A 23 -3.24 30.17 -6.85
N PHE A 24 -4.49 30.56 -7.06
CA PHE A 24 -5.24 30.29 -8.28
C PHE A 24 -5.74 31.60 -8.87
N THR A 25 -5.76 31.67 -10.20
CA THR A 25 -6.41 32.74 -10.94
C THR A 25 -7.43 32.10 -11.86
N VAL A 26 -8.67 32.60 -11.83
CA VAL A 26 -9.76 32.13 -12.68
C VAL A 26 -10.60 33.32 -13.14
N GLU A 27 -11.20 33.19 -14.32
CA GLU A 27 -12.17 34.16 -14.82
C GLU A 27 -13.54 33.82 -14.25
N LEU A 28 -14.28 34.86 -13.83
CA LEU A 28 -15.62 34.74 -13.29
C LEU A 28 -16.62 34.92 -14.43
N GLU A 29 -17.40 33.87 -14.70
CA GLU A 29 -18.45 33.87 -15.70
C GLU A 29 -19.68 34.69 -15.24
N GLU A 30 -20.57 35.07 -16.17
CA GLU A 30 -21.71 35.95 -15.88
C GLU A 30 -22.75 35.34 -14.91
N ASP A 31 -22.80 34.01 -14.86
CA ASP A 31 -23.80 33.25 -14.09
C ASP A 31 -23.26 32.73 -12.74
N GLU A 32 -21.98 32.91 -12.47
CA GLU A 32 -21.29 32.40 -11.29
C GLU A 32 -21.21 33.44 -10.18
N THR A 33 -21.34 33.00 -8.92
CA THR A 33 -21.04 33.83 -7.76
C THR A 33 -19.58 33.69 -7.35
N VAL A 34 -19.02 34.72 -6.71
CA VAL A 34 -17.64 34.68 -6.21
C VAL A 34 -17.48 33.57 -5.16
N GLU A 35 -18.51 33.35 -4.35
CA GLU A 35 -18.56 32.35 -3.30
C GLU A 35 -18.47 30.93 -3.86
N ASP A 36 -19.20 30.64 -4.94
CA ASP A 36 -19.18 29.33 -5.61
C ASP A 36 -17.80 29.05 -6.20
N VAL A 37 -17.23 30.01 -6.93
CA VAL A 37 -15.90 29.88 -7.53
C VAL A 37 -14.82 29.71 -6.47
N VAL A 38 -14.88 30.44 -5.35
CA VAL A 38 -13.93 30.29 -4.24
C VAL A 38 -14.06 28.91 -3.56
N SER A 39 -15.27 28.37 -3.47
CA SER A 39 -15.50 27.00 -2.97
C SER A 39 -14.84 25.96 -3.87
N ASP A 40 -15.03 26.07 -5.18
CA ASP A 40 -14.43 25.15 -6.16
C ASP A 40 -12.90 25.23 -6.16
N LEU A 41 -12.35 26.44 -6.07
CA LEU A 41 -10.91 26.65 -5.94
C LEU A 41 -10.35 26.07 -4.63
N ARG A 42 -11.13 26.09 -3.54
CA ARG A 42 -10.76 25.46 -2.27
C ARG A 42 -10.72 23.95 -2.41
N ASP A 43 -11.72 23.34 -3.03
CA ASP A 43 -11.74 21.89 -3.27
C ASP A 43 -10.59 21.45 -4.17
N LYS A 44 -10.25 22.26 -5.17
CA LYS A 44 -9.07 22.06 -6.01
C LYS A 44 -7.78 22.14 -5.18
N ALA A 45 -7.66 23.11 -4.28
CA ALA A 45 -6.53 23.23 -3.37
C ALA A 45 -6.39 21.99 -2.47
N ILE A 46 -7.50 21.51 -1.89
CA ILE A 46 -7.52 20.30 -1.05
C ILE A 46 -7.05 19.07 -1.84
N LYS A 47 -7.50 18.91 -3.09
CA LYS A 47 -7.06 17.81 -3.96
C LYS A 47 -5.57 17.86 -4.28
N VAL A 48 -5.00 19.06 -4.47
CA VAL A 48 -3.55 19.23 -4.73
C VAL A 48 -2.72 18.88 -3.50
N VAL A 49 -3.14 19.32 -2.32
CA VAL A 49 -2.42 19.08 -1.07
C VAL A 49 -2.50 17.61 -0.63
N GLY A 50 -3.61 16.95 -0.94
CA GLY A 50 -3.81 15.53 -0.63
C GLY A 50 -4.18 15.29 0.83
N ALA A 51 -3.81 14.11 1.34
CA ALA A 51 -4.17 13.69 2.69
C ALA A 51 -3.46 14.51 3.77
N LYS A 52 -4.10 14.67 4.93
CA LYS A 52 -3.50 15.34 6.09
C LYS A 52 -2.25 14.59 6.55
N ALA A 53 -1.25 15.34 6.99
CA ALA A 53 0.01 14.79 7.50
C ALA A 53 -0.21 13.73 8.60
N ASP A 54 -1.12 14.00 9.55
CA ASP A 54 -1.46 13.05 10.63
C ASP A 54 -1.96 11.70 10.07
N THR A 55 -2.77 11.73 9.01
CA THR A 55 -3.27 10.51 8.36
C THR A 55 -2.12 9.72 7.73
N LEU A 56 -1.20 10.41 7.06
CA LEU A 56 -0.01 9.79 6.46
C LEU A 56 0.92 9.21 7.53
N TYR A 57 1.13 9.91 8.65
CA TYR A 57 1.94 9.41 9.77
C TYR A 57 1.32 8.18 10.42
N ASN A 58 -0.01 8.18 10.61
CA ASN A 58 -0.73 7.02 11.14
C ASN A 58 -0.61 5.81 10.20
N GLN A 59 -0.81 6.01 8.89
CA GLN A 59 -0.63 4.96 7.89
C GLN A 59 0.80 4.41 7.87
N ARG A 60 1.80 5.31 7.92
CA ARG A 60 3.22 4.91 8.00
C ARG A 60 3.48 4.03 9.22
N SER A 61 2.98 4.44 10.39
CA SER A 61 3.15 3.69 11.65
C SER A 61 2.51 2.30 11.58
N GLN A 62 1.30 2.21 11.02
CA GLN A 62 0.60 0.93 10.82
C GLN A 62 1.36 0.00 9.88
N LEU A 63 1.79 0.50 8.72
CA LEU A 63 2.57 -0.28 7.75
C LEU A 63 3.91 -0.74 8.36
N GLN A 64 4.59 0.14 9.09
CA GLN A 64 5.83 -0.21 9.78
C GLN A 64 5.62 -1.34 10.79
N SER A 65 4.54 -1.30 11.57
CA SER A 65 4.18 -2.38 12.50
C SER A 65 3.89 -3.69 11.77
N GLN A 66 3.19 -3.64 10.63
CA GLN A 66 2.93 -4.83 9.81
C GLN A 66 4.21 -5.44 9.25
N CYS A 67 5.13 -4.61 8.72
CA CYS A 67 6.44 -5.06 8.25
C CYS A 67 7.22 -5.75 9.37
N TRP A 68 7.25 -5.15 10.56
CA TRP A 68 7.94 -5.72 11.72
C TRP A 68 7.38 -7.09 12.13
N GLU A 69 6.05 -7.25 12.16
CA GLU A 69 5.41 -8.53 12.44
C GLU A 69 5.72 -9.59 11.36
N LEU A 70 5.75 -9.20 10.09
CA LEU A 70 6.10 -10.10 8.99
C LEU A 70 7.57 -10.53 9.05
N GLU A 71 8.49 -9.61 9.35
CA GLU A 71 9.91 -9.91 9.54
C GLU A 71 10.13 -10.89 10.70
N LYS A 72 9.40 -10.70 11.80
CA LYS A 72 9.45 -11.61 12.96
C LYS A 72 8.97 -13.00 12.58
N LYS A 73 7.85 -13.11 11.85
CA LYS A 73 7.33 -14.40 11.36
C LYS A 73 8.31 -15.08 10.40
N LEU A 74 8.87 -14.34 9.45
CA LEU A 74 9.87 -14.85 8.51
C LEU A 74 11.11 -15.36 9.23
N THR A 75 11.59 -14.62 10.22
CA THR A 75 12.76 -15.01 11.02
C THR A 75 12.48 -16.30 11.77
N LYS A 76 11.32 -16.40 12.44
CA LYS A 76 10.89 -17.62 13.13
C LYS A 76 10.85 -18.83 12.19
N LEU A 77 10.19 -18.69 11.04
CA LEU A 77 10.08 -19.77 10.05
C LEU A 77 11.44 -20.21 9.51
N ARG A 78 12.37 -19.27 9.30
CA ARG A 78 13.75 -19.61 8.90
C ARG A 78 14.47 -20.41 9.97
N THR A 79 14.40 -19.99 11.23
CA THR A 79 15.02 -20.72 12.34
C THR A 79 14.44 -22.13 12.48
N GLU A 80 13.12 -22.28 12.35
CA GLU A 80 12.45 -23.59 12.38
C GLU A 80 12.87 -24.49 11.21
N TRP A 81 12.98 -23.91 10.00
CA TRP A 81 13.49 -24.62 8.83
C TRP A 81 14.91 -25.11 9.03
N ASP A 82 15.81 -24.24 9.47
CA ASP A 82 17.22 -24.54 9.67
C ASP A 82 17.40 -25.66 10.70
N ALA A 83 16.68 -25.57 11.83
CA ALA A 83 16.67 -26.60 12.86
C ALA A 83 16.15 -27.96 12.33
N THR A 84 15.10 -27.94 11.51
CA THR A 84 14.54 -29.16 10.92
C THR A 84 15.49 -29.77 9.88
N ALA A 85 16.08 -28.94 9.02
CA ALA A 85 17.05 -29.38 8.03
C ALA A 85 18.29 -29.99 8.70
N GLU A 86 18.80 -29.37 9.75
CA GLU A 86 19.92 -29.89 10.54
C GLU A 86 19.57 -31.22 11.21
N PHE A 87 18.39 -31.33 11.83
CA PHE A 87 17.90 -32.59 12.40
C PHE A 87 17.83 -33.72 11.35
N LEU A 88 17.26 -33.43 10.17
CA LEU A 88 17.13 -34.42 9.09
C LEU A 88 18.49 -34.86 8.52
N ARG A 89 19.46 -33.94 8.44
CA ARG A 89 20.85 -34.27 8.04
C ARG A 89 21.52 -35.16 9.09
N ALA A 90 21.36 -34.85 10.37
CA ALA A 90 21.94 -35.63 11.47
C ALA A 90 21.38 -37.05 11.53
N GLN A 91 20.11 -37.25 11.16
CA GLN A 91 19.47 -38.57 11.08
C GLN A 91 19.77 -39.34 9.77
N GLY A 92 20.48 -38.73 8.82
CA GLY A 92 20.82 -39.35 7.53
C GLY A 92 19.64 -39.54 6.57
N ILE A 93 18.48 -38.95 6.86
CA ILE A 93 17.24 -39.14 6.08
C ILE A 93 17.24 -38.27 4.82
N LYS A 94 17.81 -37.06 4.89
CA LYS A 94 18.02 -36.13 3.75
C LYS A 94 19.27 -35.28 3.97
N THR A 95 20.42 -35.77 3.53
CA THR A 95 21.72 -35.11 3.71
C THR A 95 21.92 -33.90 2.80
N ASP A 96 21.14 -33.78 1.74
CA ASP A 96 21.20 -32.74 0.69
C ASP A 96 20.16 -31.61 0.89
N ALA A 97 19.37 -31.66 1.98
CA ALA A 97 18.39 -30.62 2.26
C ALA A 97 19.07 -29.23 2.26
N PRO A 98 18.59 -28.23 1.51
CA PRO A 98 19.24 -26.93 1.43
C PRO A 98 19.06 -26.14 2.75
N PRO A 99 20.06 -25.34 3.16
CA PRO A 99 20.01 -24.53 4.37
C PRO A 99 19.05 -23.33 4.29
N MET A 100 18.38 -23.12 3.15
CA MET A 100 17.32 -22.12 3.01
C MET A 100 16.34 -22.62 1.93
N PRO A 101 15.01 -22.49 2.12
CA PRO A 101 14.07 -22.82 1.07
C PRO A 101 14.28 -21.85 -0.10
N GLN A 102 14.44 -22.37 -1.32
CA GLN A 102 14.62 -21.54 -2.51
C GLN A 102 13.31 -20.84 -2.85
N PHE A 103 13.30 -19.51 -2.73
CA PHE A 103 12.12 -18.67 -2.92
C PHE A 103 11.85 -18.30 -4.39
N ASN A 104 12.40 -19.06 -5.34
CA ASN A 104 12.36 -18.75 -6.77
C ASN A 104 10.93 -18.73 -7.36
N ASN A 105 9.94 -19.25 -6.64
CA ASN A 105 8.54 -19.36 -7.09
C ASN A 105 7.54 -18.48 -6.32
N LEU A 106 7.98 -17.64 -5.37
CA LEU A 106 7.04 -16.89 -4.52
C LEU A 106 6.16 -15.89 -5.30
N LEU A 107 6.66 -15.31 -6.39
CA LEU A 107 5.88 -14.40 -7.25
C LEU A 107 4.93 -15.14 -8.21
N ALA A 108 5.18 -16.42 -8.49
CA ALA A 108 4.32 -17.25 -9.34
C ALA A 108 3.17 -17.87 -8.55
N ALA A 109 3.38 -18.20 -7.27
CA ALA A 109 2.38 -18.81 -6.40
C ALA A 109 1.20 -17.88 -6.05
N VAL A 110 1.37 -16.55 -6.14
CA VAL A 110 0.29 -15.58 -5.86
C VAL A 110 -0.75 -15.51 -6.98
N LYS A 111 -0.52 -16.14 -8.15
CA LYS A 111 -1.45 -16.10 -9.30
C LYS A 111 -2.41 -17.29 -9.42
N VAL A 112 -2.43 -18.26 -8.50
CA VAL A 112 -3.26 -19.46 -8.67
C VAL A 112 -4.05 -19.78 -7.40
N GLU A 113 -5.05 -18.95 -7.10
CA GLU A 113 -6.29 -19.40 -6.47
C GLU A 113 -7.47 -19.08 -7.40
N GLU A 114 -7.36 -19.46 -8.68
CA GLU A 114 -8.53 -19.70 -9.52
C GLU A 114 -8.69 -21.21 -9.71
N GLN A 115 -9.72 -21.73 -9.05
CA GLN A 115 -10.49 -22.92 -9.39
C GLN A 115 -9.83 -24.00 -10.28
N SER A 116 -9.64 -25.18 -9.70
CA SER A 116 -10.09 -26.41 -10.37
C SER A 116 -10.42 -27.49 -9.34
N VAL A 117 -11.72 -27.70 -9.18
CA VAL A 117 -12.29 -28.97 -8.71
C VAL A 117 -12.22 -29.93 -9.91
N SER A 118 -11.62 -31.09 -9.73
CA SER A 118 -11.83 -32.30 -10.55
C SER A 118 -11.49 -33.50 -9.66
N GLU A 119 -12.52 -34.09 -9.06
CA GLU A 119 -13.14 -35.37 -9.44
C GLU A 119 -12.40 -36.57 -8.86
N ALA A 120 -13.05 -37.19 -7.87
CA ALA A 120 -12.61 -38.41 -7.22
C ALA A 120 -12.79 -39.60 -8.17
N GLU A 121 -11.72 -40.34 -8.44
CA GLU A 121 -11.82 -41.67 -9.04
C GLU A 121 -12.40 -42.65 -8.00
N ILE A 122 -13.65 -43.07 -8.23
CA ILE A 122 -14.22 -44.25 -7.59
C ILE A 122 -13.64 -45.47 -8.31
N VAL A 123 -12.88 -46.28 -7.58
CA VAL A 123 -12.40 -47.58 -8.04
C VAL A 123 -13.57 -48.56 -7.99
N ASP A 124 -14.18 -48.85 -9.14
CA ASP A 124 -15.05 -50.02 -9.28
C ASP A 124 -14.18 -51.29 -9.40
N GLY A 125 -14.24 -52.11 -8.36
CA GLY A 125 -13.72 -53.48 -8.36
C GLY A 125 -14.68 -54.43 -9.07
N PHE A 126 -14.09 -55.30 -9.90
CA PHE A 126 -14.74 -56.45 -10.55
C PHE A 126 -15.39 -57.43 -9.57
#